data_AF-A0A1F9NE50-F1
#
_entry.id   AF-A0A1F9NE50-F1
#
_cell.length_a   1.000
_cell.length_b   1.000
_cell.length_c   1.000
_cell.angle_alpha   90.00
_cell.angle_beta   90.00
_cell.angle_gamma   90.00
#
_symmetry.space_group_name_H-M   'P 1'
#
loop_
_entity.id
_entity.type
_entity.pdbx_description
1 polymer ?
#
loop_
_entity_poly.entity_id
_entity_poly.type
_entity_poly.pdbx_seq_one_letter_code
_entity_poly.pdbx_strand_id
1 'polypeptide(L)'
;MIQDIGTFELARLYERQGYYREALDMYLHLDSRETGGEVQAGIRRMAEKVEERGFQTNGEEKISFLFEKWLMLMVLRHRLNNFIKIKKRLS
;
A
#
# COMPACT_ATOMS: atom_id res chain seq x y z
N MET A 1 -5.39 25.09 -8.38
CA MET A 1 -5.91 25.47 -7.04
C MET A 1 -6.79 24.40 -6.39
N ILE A 2 -8.03 24.10 -6.84
CA ILE A 2 -8.90 23.14 -6.10
C ILE A 2 -8.36 21.69 -6.15
N GLN A 3 -7.78 21.28 -7.29
CA GLN A 3 -7.19 19.95 -7.43
C GLN A 3 -5.92 19.78 -6.58
N ASP A 4 -5.15 20.85 -6.38
CA ASP A 4 -3.90 20.81 -5.62
C ASP A 4 -4.16 20.69 -4.11
N ILE A 5 -5.20 21.36 -3.61
CA ILE A 5 -5.68 21.20 -2.21
C ILE A 5 -6.14 19.76 -1.96
N GLY A 6 -6.90 19.17 -2.89
CA GLY A 6 -7.34 17.77 -2.78
C GLY A 6 -6.17 16.78 -2.85
N THR A 7 -5.14 17.10 -3.64
CA THR A 7 -3.95 16.26 -3.79
C THR A 7 -3.04 16.35 -2.56
N PHE A 8 -2.97 17.52 -1.90
CA PHE A 8 -2.20 17.70 -0.67
C PHE A 8 -2.81 16.94 0.52
N GLU A 9 -4.12 17.06 0.74
CA GLU A 9 -4.81 16.32 1.80
C GLU A 9 -4.73 14.80 1.57
N LEU A 10 -4.74 14.37 0.30
CA LEU A 10 -4.53 12.97 -0.07
C LEU A 10 -3.12 12.50 0.29
N ALA A 11 -2.09 13.29 -0.04
CA ALA A 11 -0.70 12.97 0.33
C ALA A 11 -0.55 12.81 1.85
N ARG A 12 -1.17 13.71 2.62
CA ARG A 12 -1.16 13.69 4.09
C ARG A 12 -1.90 12.48 4.68
N LEU A 13 -2.99 12.05 4.05
CA LEU A 13 -3.70 10.82 4.43
C LEU A 13 -2.81 9.59 4.24
N TYR A 14 -2.12 9.50 3.10
CA TYR A 14 -1.20 8.40 2.79
C TYR A 14 0.01 8.40 3.75
N GLU A 15 0.56 9.58 4.07
CA GLU A 15 1.58 9.75 5.10
C GLU A 15 1.13 9.15 6.44
N ARG A 16 -0.08 9.48 6.92
CA ARG A 16 -0.63 8.95 8.19
C ARG A 16 -0.87 7.45 8.17
N GLN A 17 -1.19 6.88 7.03
CA GLN A 17 -1.40 5.44 6.84
C GLN A 17 -0.07 4.67 6.67
N GLY A 18 1.04 5.38 6.56
CA GLY A 18 2.34 4.78 6.38
C GLY A 18 2.68 4.43 4.92
N TYR A 19 1.90 4.88 3.94
CA TYR A 19 2.21 4.69 2.51
C TYR A 19 3.21 5.76 2.05
N TYR A 20 4.43 5.72 2.58
CA TYR A 20 5.40 6.81 2.47
C TYR A 20 5.92 7.04 1.04
N ARG A 21 6.03 5.99 0.21
CA ARG A 21 6.50 6.13 -1.17
C ARG A 21 5.44 6.82 -2.03
N GLU A 22 4.20 6.37 -1.89
CA GLU A 22 3.04 6.94 -2.59
C GLU A 22 2.78 8.38 -2.12
N ALA A 23 2.93 8.66 -0.81
CA ALA A 23 2.85 10.02 -0.27
C ALA A 23 3.96 10.92 -0.82
N LEU A 24 5.20 10.41 -0.93
CA LEU A 24 6.33 11.14 -1.49
C LEU A 24 6.10 11.53 -2.95
N ASP A 25 5.62 10.61 -3.78
CA ASP A 25 5.31 10.87 -5.19
C ASP A 25 4.25 11.99 -5.34
N MET A 26 3.23 12.00 -4.48
CA MET A 26 2.21 13.05 -4.46
C MET A 26 2.78 14.41 -4.03
N TYR A 27 3.65 14.45 -3.02
CA TYR A 27 4.29 15.70 -2.60
C TYR A 27 5.26 16.24 -3.68
N LEU A 28 6.01 15.39 -4.37
CA LEU A 28 6.88 15.80 -5.49
C LEU A 28 6.05 16.36 -6.66
N HIS A 29 4.90 15.76 -6.93
CA HIS A 29 3.97 16.27 -7.94
C HIS A 29 3.46 17.66 -7.60
N LEU A 30 3.17 17.92 -6.31
CA LEU A 30 2.72 19.22 -5.82
C LEU A 30 3.84 20.27 -5.87
N ASP A 31 5.07 19.92 -5.47
CA ASP A 31 6.22 20.83 -5.49
C ASP A 31 6.56 21.32 -6.91
N SER A 32 6.32 20.47 -7.92
CA SER A 32 6.47 20.85 -9.34
C SER A 32 5.46 21.89 -9.83
N ARG A 33 4.37 22.12 -9.10
CA ARG A 33 3.25 23.01 -9.47
C ARG A 33 3.16 24.26 -8.61
N GLU A 34 3.42 24.15 -7.30
CA GLU A 34 3.49 25.28 -6.36
C GLU A 34 4.38 24.92 -5.15
N THR A 35 5.34 25.79 -4.83
CA THR A 35 6.30 25.56 -3.73
C THR A 35 5.73 26.05 -2.40
N GLY A 36 4.87 25.24 -1.78
CA GLY A 36 4.42 25.47 -0.40
C GLY A 36 5.43 24.94 0.62
N GLY A 37 5.73 25.71 1.68
CA GLY A 37 6.66 25.27 2.74
C GLY A 37 6.26 23.95 3.42
N GLU A 38 4.96 23.66 3.52
CA GLU A 38 4.47 22.36 4.01
C GLU A 38 4.74 21.19 3.05
N VAL A 39 4.70 21.43 1.74
CA VAL A 39 4.97 20.39 0.72
C VAL A 39 6.43 19.97 0.81
N GLN A 40 7.37 20.92 0.89
CA GLN A 40 8.78 20.61 1.06
C GLN A 40 9.08 19.89 2.37
N ALA A 41 8.42 20.30 3.47
CA ALA A 41 8.53 19.58 4.73
C ALA A 41 7.98 18.14 4.61
N GLY A 42 6.89 17.95 3.87
CA GLY A 42 6.34 16.64 3.54
C GLY A 42 7.31 15.77 2.74
N ILE A 43 7.91 16.29 1.67
CA ILE A 43 8.93 15.61 0.86
C ILE A 43 10.07 15.12 1.74
N ARG A 44 10.64 16.02 2.56
CA ARG A 44 11.77 15.67 3.42
C ARG A 44 11.43 14.56 4.42
N ARG A 45 10.30 14.69 5.14
CA ARG A 45 9.85 13.65 6.08
C ARG A 45 9.63 12.32 5.38
N MET A 46 9.00 12.32 4.20
CA MET A 46 8.70 11.09 3.47
C MET A 46 9.96 10.46 2.87
N ALA A 47 10.91 11.26 2.38
CA ALA A 47 12.21 10.76 1.91
C ALA A 47 12.99 10.06 3.03
N GLU A 48 13.08 10.69 4.21
CA GLU A 48 13.69 10.09 5.41
C GLU A 48 12.97 8.78 5.79
N LYS A 49 11.62 8.76 5.77
CA LYS A 49 10.82 7.56 6.08
C LYS A 49 10.94 6.45 5.04
N VAL A 50 11.09 6.78 3.76
CA VAL A 50 11.30 5.82 2.66
C VAL A 50 12.69 5.23 2.74
N GLU A 51 13.69 6.03 3.10
CA GLU A 51 15.06 5.56 3.33
C GLU A 51 15.10 4.64 4.56
N GLU A 52 14.56 5.09 5.70
CA GLU A 52 14.40 4.27 6.92
C GLU A 52 13.64 2.96 6.66
N ARG A 53 12.56 2.99 5.86
CA ARG A 53 11.82 1.78 5.46
C ARG A 53 12.51 0.94 4.40
N GLY A 54 13.35 1.52 3.56
CA GLY A 54 14.22 0.76 2.65
C GLY A 54 15.14 -0.17 3.43
N PHE A 55 15.52 0.22 4.65
CA PHE A 55 16.22 -0.63 5.61
C PHE A 55 15.28 -1.53 6.44
N GLN A 56 13.98 -1.23 6.55
CA GLN A 56 13.00 -1.95 7.38
C GLN A 56 11.88 -2.68 6.61
N THR A 57 11.99 -2.96 5.31
CA THR A 57 11.16 -4.02 4.72
C THR A 57 11.68 -5.35 5.24
N ASN A 58 11.27 -5.68 6.46
CA ASN A 58 11.62 -6.90 7.15
C ASN A 58 11.10 -8.05 6.28
N GLY A 59 11.99 -8.71 5.55
CA GLY A 59 11.61 -9.74 4.56
C GLY A 59 10.68 -10.80 5.17
N GLU A 60 10.80 -11.00 6.47
CA GLU A 60 9.94 -11.82 7.31
C GLU A 60 8.46 -11.41 7.30
N GLU A 61 8.12 -10.12 7.35
CA GLU A 61 6.72 -9.64 7.27
C GLU A 61 6.12 -9.89 5.89
N LYS A 62 6.92 -9.66 4.83
CA LYS A 62 6.50 -9.94 3.46
C LYS A 62 6.31 -11.45 3.24
N ILE A 63 7.21 -12.27 3.77
CA ILE A 63 7.11 -13.73 3.74
C ILE A 63 5.87 -14.19 4.51
N SER A 64 5.64 -13.65 5.71
CA SER A 64 4.47 -13.95 6.54
C SER A 64 3.16 -13.64 5.81
N PHE A 65 3.06 -12.45 5.21
CA PHE A 65 1.91 -12.07 4.39
C PHE A 65 1.68 -13.02 3.21
N LEU A 66 2.75 -13.42 2.50
CA LEU A 66 2.66 -14.36 1.38
C LEU A 66 2.21 -15.75 1.84
N PHE A 67 2.68 -16.22 3.00
CA PHE A 67 2.24 -17.49 3.59
C PHE A 67 0.76 -17.47 3.96
N GLU A 68 0.27 -16.38 4.54
CA GLU A 68 -1.15 -16.22 4.87
C GLU A 68 -2.02 -16.33 3.61
N LYS A 69 -1.65 -15.62 2.53
CA LYS A 69 -2.39 -15.70 1.25
C LYS A 69 -2.32 -17.08 0.63
N TRP A 70 -1.17 -17.74 0.68
CA TRP A 70 -1.02 -19.11 0.19
C TRP A 70 -1.93 -20.09 0.96
N LEU A 71 -2.00 -19.99 2.28
CA LEU A 71 -2.89 -20.82 3.11
C LEU A 71 -4.37 -20.60 2.78
N MET A 72 -4.79 -19.34 2.61
CA MET A 72 -6.16 -19.03 2.19
C MET A 72 -6.51 -19.70 0.85
N LEU A 73 -5.61 -19.63 -0.14
CA LEU A 73 -5.81 -20.25 -1.45
C LEU A 73 -5.90 -21.77 -1.35
N MET A 74 -5.11 -22.41 -0.49
CA MET A 74 -5.18 -23.85 -0.24
C MET A 74 -6.53 -24.28 0.33
N VAL A 75 -7.07 -23.52 1.30
CA VAL A 75 -8.41 -23.77 1.85
C VAL A 75 -9.48 -23.58 0.78
N LEU A 76 -9.41 -22.51 -0.02
CA LEU A 76 -10.36 -22.27 -1.11
C LEU A 76 -10.33 -23.40 -2.15
N ARG A 77 -9.15 -23.85 -2.55
CA ARG A 77 -8.98 -24.99 -3.46
C ARG A 77 -9.62 -26.25 -2.88
N HIS A 78 -9.42 -26.54 -1.60
CA HIS A 78 -10.03 -27.68 -0.94
C HIS A 78 -11.57 -27.59 -0.94
N ARG A 79 -12.13 -26.44 -0.58
CA ARG A 79 -13.58 -26.20 -0.61
C ARG A 79 -14.17 -26.37 -2.00
N LEU A 80 -13.50 -25.83 -3.02
CA LEU A 80 -13.90 -25.97 -4.42
C LEU A 80 -13.92 -27.45 -4.84
N ASN A 81 -12.88 -28.21 -4.49
CA ASN A 81 -12.83 -29.65 -4.79
C ASN A 81 -13.99 -30.41 -4.14
N ASN A 82 -14.34 -30.08 -2.89
CA ASN A 82 -15.47 -30.70 -2.20
C ASN A 82 -16.80 -30.34 -2.87
N PHE A 83 -16.98 -29.07 -3.25
CA PHE A 83 -18.16 -28.63 -4.00
C PHE A 83 -18.31 -29.40 -5.32
N ILE A 84 -17.23 -29.54 -6.09
CA ILE A 84 -17.23 -30.31 -7.35
C ILE A 84 -17.61 -31.77 -7.10
N LYS A 85 -17.08 -32.40 -6.05
CA LYS A 85 -17.43 -33.79 -5.69
C LYS A 85 -18.90 -33.94 -5.34
N ILE A 86 -19.47 -33.01 -4.57
CA ILE A 86 -20.89 -33.02 -4.21
C ILE A 86 -21.74 -32.84 -5.47
N LYS A 87 -21.42 -31.85 -6.31
CA LYS A 87 -22.14 -31.58 -7.56
C LYS A 87 -22.17 -32.80 -8.48
N LYS A 88 -21.05 -33.53 -8.60
CA LYS A 88 -20.96 -34.77 -9.39
C LYS A 88 -21.80 -35.93 -8.85
N ARG A 89 -22.16 -35.93 -7.56
CA ARG A 89 -23.01 -36.97 -6.94
C ARG A 89 -24.51 -36.66 -7.05
N LEU A 90 -24.85 -35.39 -7.30
CA LEU A 90 -26.23 -34.90 -7.42
C LEU A 90 -26.68 -34.78 -8.88
N SER A 91 -25.78 -35.06 -9.84
CA SER A 91 -26.03 -35.11 -11.27
C SER A 91 -25.88 -36.54 -11.77
#